data_AF-A0A917APJ5-F1
#
_entry.id   AF-A0A917APJ5-F1
#
_cell.length_a   1.000
_cell.length_b   1.000
_cell.length_c   1.000
_cell.angle_alpha   90.00
_cell.angle_beta   90.00
_cell.angle_gamma   90.00
#
_symmetry.space_group_name_H-M   'P 1'
#
loop_
_entity.id
_entity.type
_entity.pdbx_description
1 polymer ?
#
loop_
_entity_poly.entity_id
_entity_poly.type
_entity_poly.pdbx_seq_one_letter_code
_entity_poly.pdbx_strand_id
1 'polypeptide(L)'
;MTYALVTSHAGHTVGGGARGSGYEESVVARQFNDLLIKAFKSVGQSVIDTTDNIGKTQSQNLANLVRSCNAHPKNGRLDISLHLNAGGGTGVEVFYYDQKELANNIAKAISDVTGLRNRGGKVNKGLYVLARTNAPAILIELGFIDNASDMSILMNKMQEVVNAIVRVVTSKEVQVKSKTKVIETGGLNPQAIKDVSEYFLSHGWWANIRFRDGMATAETGGLRDEALEDFKKWMDNRGWWYQEKEV
;
A
#
# COMPACT_ATOMS: atom_id res chain seq x y z
N MET A 1 -11.48 15.56 -13.08
CA MET A 1 -11.46 14.72 -14.29
C MET A 1 -11.66 13.30 -13.80
N THR A 2 -12.68 12.57 -14.27
CA THR A 2 -12.98 11.20 -13.79
C THR A 2 -12.65 10.19 -14.87
N TYR A 3 -11.91 9.14 -14.52
CA TYR A 3 -11.53 8.07 -15.44
C TYR A 3 -12.65 7.01 -15.52
N ALA A 4 -12.99 6.57 -16.73
CA ALA A 4 -13.95 5.49 -16.94
C ALA A 4 -13.43 4.15 -16.38
N LEU A 5 -12.11 3.95 -16.41
CA LEU A 5 -11.44 2.77 -15.89
C LEU A 5 -10.10 3.17 -15.27
N VAL A 6 -9.74 2.53 -14.16
CA VAL A 6 -8.37 2.53 -13.63
C VAL A 6 -7.80 1.13 -13.80
N THR A 7 -6.55 1.01 -14.26
CA THR A 7 -5.77 -0.21 -14.01
C THR A 7 -4.71 0.10 -12.97
N SER A 8 -4.39 -0.87 -12.13
CA SER A 8 -3.31 -0.72 -11.16
C SER A 8 -2.50 -2.00 -11.03
N HIS A 9 -1.20 -1.86 -10.77
CA HIS A 9 -0.32 -2.98 -10.56
C HIS A 9 0.80 -2.70 -9.55
N ALA A 10 1.31 -3.76 -8.94
CA ALA A 10 2.35 -3.71 -7.91
C ALA A 10 3.79 -3.62 -8.44
N GLY A 11 3.98 -3.07 -9.66
CA GLY A 11 5.30 -2.80 -10.26
C GLY A 11 6.15 -4.01 -10.65
N HIS A 12 6.38 -4.95 -9.73
CA HIS A 12 7.28 -6.09 -9.86
C HIS A 12 6.57 -7.44 -9.61
N THR A 13 7.13 -8.49 -10.22
CA THR A 13 6.79 -9.87 -9.86
C THR A 13 7.29 -10.20 -8.45
N VAL A 14 6.69 -11.21 -7.82
CA VAL A 14 7.08 -11.68 -6.47
C VAL A 14 8.59 -12.00 -6.45
N GLY A 15 9.31 -11.52 -5.44
CA GLY A 15 10.77 -11.64 -5.36
C GLY A 15 11.55 -10.55 -6.09
N GLY A 16 10.87 -9.67 -6.85
CA GLY A 16 11.47 -8.56 -7.58
C GLY A 16 11.49 -7.23 -6.80
N GLY A 17 12.08 -6.21 -7.42
CA GLY A 17 12.20 -4.87 -6.83
C GLY A 17 13.28 -4.75 -5.77
N ALA A 18 13.27 -3.62 -5.07
CA ALA A 18 14.20 -3.30 -4.01
C ALA A 18 13.89 -4.03 -2.69
N ARG A 19 14.91 -4.12 -1.82
CA ARG A 19 14.80 -4.63 -0.45
C ARG A 19 15.48 -3.66 0.50
N GLY A 20 14.84 -3.38 1.63
CA GLY A 20 15.32 -2.39 2.59
C GLY A 20 14.50 -2.42 3.86
N SER A 21 15.10 -2.07 4.99
CA SER A 21 14.41 -1.93 6.28
C SER A 21 13.56 -3.14 6.72
N GLY A 22 13.90 -4.35 6.27
CA GLY A 22 13.15 -5.58 6.55
C GLY A 22 11.98 -5.87 5.59
N TYR A 23 11.81 -5.06 4.54
CA TYR A 23 10.74 -5.18 3.56
C TYR A 23 11.26 -5.53 2.16
N GLU A 24 10.39 -6.17 1.39
CA GLU A 24 10.57 -6.39 -0.04
C GLU A 24 9.52 -5.58 -0.82
N GLU A 25 9.97 -4.83 -1.83
CA GLU A 25 9.11 -3.92 -2.59
C GLU A 25 7.93 -4.65 -3.21
N SER A 26 8.16 -5.81 -3.83
CA SER A 26 7.10 -6.59 -4.49
C SER A 26 5.98 -7.00 -3.52
N VAL A 27 6.28 -7.17 -2.23
CA VAL A 27 5.31 -7.54 -1.19
C VAL A 27 4.53 -6.30 -0.75
N VAL A 28 5.23 -5.21 -0.42
CA VAL A 28 4.57 -3.99 0.09
C VAL A 28 3.73 -3.32 -0.99
N ALA A 29 4.23 -3.26 -2.24
CA ALA A 29 3.48 -2.69 -3.36
C ALA A 29 2.16 -3.45 -3.62
N ARG A 30 2.11 -4.77 -3.38
CA ARG A 30 0.87 -5.57 -3.46
C ARG A 30 -0.11 -5.23 -2.35
N GLN A 31 0.36 -5.07 -1.11
CA GLN A 31 -0.49 -4.66 0.01
C GLN A 31 -1.16 -3.30 -0.28
N PHE A 32 -0.39 -2.33 -0.80
CA PHE A 32 -0.93 -1.05 -1.25
C PHE A 32 -1.90 -1.22 -2.43
N ASN A 33 -1.57 -2.05 -3.43
CA ASN A 33 -2.43 -2.27 -4.60
C ASN A 33 -3.78 -2.90 -4.22
N ASP A 34 -3.77 -3.89 -3.33
CA ASP A 34 -4.98 -4.57 -2.85
C ASP A 34 -5.92 -3.60 -2.13
N LEU A 35 -5.37 -2.74 -1.26
CA LEU A 35 -6.14 -1.70 -0.59
C LEU A 35 -6.62 -0.64 -1.58
N LEU A 36 -5.79 -0.25 -2.54
CA LEU A 36 -6.14 0.73 -3.58
C LEU A 36 -7.32 0.24 -4.42
N ILE A 37 -7.32 -1.02 -4.83
CA ILE A 37 -8.42 -1.65 -5.57
C ILE A 37 -9.71 -1.66 -4.73
N LYS A 38 -9.62 -2.05 -3.45
CA LYS A 38 -10.78 -2.03 -2.53
C LYS A 38 -11.33 -0.62 -2.36
N ALA A 39 -10.47 0.37 -2.20
CA ALA A 39 -10.85 1.77 -2.01
C ALA A 39 -11.51 2.36 -3.28
N PHE A 40 -10.97 2.11 -4.48
CA PHE A 40 -11.62 2.50 -5.73
C PHE A 40 -13.00 1.87 -5.89
N LYS A 41 -13.13 0.56 -5.64
CA LYS A 41 -14.42 -0.14 -5.70
C LYS A 41 -15.43 0.47 -4.72
N SER A 42 -14.99 0.87 -3.52
CA SER A 42 -15.87 1.45 -2.49
C SER A 42 -16.52 2.78 -2.89
N VAL A 43 -15.87 3.54 -3.80
CA VAL A 43 -16.40 4.81 -4.34
C VAL A 43 -17.07 4.63 -5.71
N GLY A 44 -17.29 3.39 -6.14
CA GLY A 44 -17.90 3.03 -7.42
C GLY A 44 -17.00 3.30 -8.64
N GLN A 45 -15.68 3.36 -8.46
CA GLN A 45 -14.72 3.44 -9.56
C GLN A 45 -14.42 2.04 -10.11
N SER A 46 -14.61 1.84 -11.40
CA SER A 46 -14.15 0.63 -12.09
C SER A 46 -12.62 0.57 -12.05
N VAL A 47 -12.10 -0.52 -11.50
CA VAL A 47 -10.66 -0.78 -11.36
C VAL A 47 -10.33 -2.24 -11.64
N ILE A 48 -9.21 -2.48 -12.33
CA ILE A 48 -8.70 -3.82 -12.65
C ILE A 48 -7.25 -3.95 -12.18
N ASP A 49 -6.94 -5.05 -11.49
CA ASP A 49 -5.57 -5.42 -11.16
C ASP A 49 -4.86 -5.98 -12.41
N THR A 50 -3.75 -5.37 -12.80
CA THR A 50 -2.92 -5.78 -13.93
C THR A 50 -1.55 -6.28 -13.49
N THR A 51 -1.40 -6.63 -12.20
CA THR A 51 -0.14 -7.12 -11.62
C THR A 51 0.34 -8.42 -12.28
N ASP A 52 1.60 -8.43 -12.69
CA ASP A 52 2.27 -9.64 -13.17
C ASP A 52 2.76 -10.51 -12.00
N ASN A 53 2.44 -11.80 -12.08
CA ASN A 53 2.82 -12.84 -11.13
C ASN A 53 3.59 -14.00 -11.76
N ILE A 54 3.81 -13.96 -13.08
CA ILE A 54 4.34 -15.08 -13.85
C ILE A 54 5.68 -14.76 -14.51
N GLY A 55 6.00 -13.48 -14.73
CA GLY A 55 7.28 -13.06 -15.28
C GLY A 55 8.46 -13.47 -14.40
N LYS A 56 9.53 -14.00 -15.03
CA LYS A 56 10.74 -14.46 -14.33
C LYS A 56 11.92 -13.51 -14.48
N THR A 57 11.85 -12.59 -15.44
CA THR A 57 12.87 -11.56 -15.68
C THR A 57 12.22 -10.18 -15.68
N GLN A 58 13.01 -9.13 -15.47
CA GLN A 58 12.54 -7.75 -15.54
C GLN A 58 11.89 -7.44 -16.90
N SER A 59 12.50 -7.85 -18.01
CA SER A 59 11.95 -7.63 -19.35
C SER A 59 10.62 -8.33 -19.57
N GLN A 60 10.46 -9.56 -19.06
CA GLN A 60 9.19 -10.28 -19.10
C GLN A 60 8.13 -9.58 -18.26
N ASN A 61 8.49 -9.14 -17.05
CA ASN A 61 7.60 -8.43 -16.15
C ASN A 61 7.05 -7.14 -16.79
N LEU A 62 7.94 -6.29 -17.29
CA LEU A 62 7.56 -5.05 -17.97
C LEU A 62 6.65 -5.31 -19.19
N ALA A 63 6.99 -6.31 -20.01
CA ALA A 63 6.17 -6.68 -21.17
C ALA A 63 4.79 -7.24 -20.78
N ASN A 64 4.71 -8.02 -19.70
CA ASN A 64 3.47 -8.58 -19.18
C ASN A 64 2.55 -7.50 -18.62
N LEU A 65 3.08 -6.58 -17.82
CA LEU A 65 2.33 -5.45 -17.26
C LEU A 65 1.70 -4.60 -18.37
N VAL A 66 2.52 -4.17 -19.34
CA VAL A 66 2.05 -3.37 -20.48
C VAL A 66 1.01 -4.13 -21.30
N ARG A 67 1.23 -5.42 -21.57
CA ARG A 67 0.26 -6.26 -22.29
C ARG A 67 -1.06 -6.34 -21.52
N SER A 68 -1.02 -6.50 -20.20
CA SER A 68 -2.21 -6.58 -19.35
C SER A 68 -2.98 -5.26 -19.35
N CYS A 69 -2.32 -4.11 -19.15
CA CYS A 69 -2.97 -2.80 -19.22
C CYS A 69 -3.59 -2.54 -20.59
N ASN A 70 -2.84 -2.84 -21.67
CA ASN A 70 -3.29 -2.61 -23.05
C ASN A 70 -4.38 -3.57 -23.53
N ALA A 71 -4.64 -4.66 -22.81
CA ALA A 71 -5.76 -5.57 -23.09
C ALA A 71 -7.13 -4.96 -22.71
N HIS A 72 -7.15 -3.83 -21.99
CA HIS A 72 -8.36 -3.12 -21.60
C HIS A 72 -8.63 -1.90 -22.50
N PRO A 73 -9.88 -1.38 -22.53
CA PRO A 73 -10.23 -0.21 -23.34
C PRO A 73 -9.35 1.00 -23.02
N LYS A 74 -8.84 1.66 -24.06
CA LYS A 74 -7.97 2.85 -23.94
C LYS A 74 -8.72 4.10 -23.47
N ASN A 75 -9.92 4.31 -24.00
CA ASN A 75 -10.63 5.58 -23.85
C ASN A 75 -11.06 5.80 -22.40
N GLY A 76 -10.55 6.88 -21.80
CA GLY A 76 -10.85 7.23 -20.41
C GLY A 76 -10.17 6.34 -19.36
N ARG A 77 -9.13 5.58 -19.72
CA ARG A 77 -8.36 4.76 -18.77
C ARG A 77 -7.17 5.53 -18.17
N LEU A 78 -6.88 5.28 -16.90
CA LEU A 78 -5.61 5.63 -16.23
C LEU A 78 -4.90 4.36 -15.76
N ASP A 79 -3.62 4.24 -16.05
CA ASP A 79 -2.78 3.13 -15.60
C ASP A 79 -1.87 3.60 -14.43
N ILE A 80 -1.93 2.91 -13.29
CA ILE A 80 -1.19 3.26 -12.06
C ILE A 80 -0.19 2.14 -11.71
N SER A 81 1.11 2.44 -11.71
CA SER A 81 2.15 1.54 -11.21
C SER A 81 2.56 1.95 -9.80
N LEU A 82 2.49 1.04 -8.83
CA LEU A 82 2.92 1.28 -7.45
C LEU A 82 4.32 0.70 -7.22
N HIS A 83 5.21 1.52 -6.65
CA HIS A 83 6.61 1.21 -6.36
C HIS A 83 7.06 1.82 -5.04
N LEU A 84 8.18 1.32 -4.53
CA LEU A 84 8.93 1.93 -3.43
C LEU A 84 10.35 2.21 -3.91
N ASN A 85 10.83 3.43 -3.68
CA ASN A 85 12.14 3.88 -4.11
C ASN A 85 13.25 3.28 -3.23
N ALA A 86 14.50 3.39 -3.67
CA ALA A 86 15.68 3.02 -2.89
C ALA A 86 16.89 3.89 -3.27
N GLY A 87 17.98 3.82 -2.52
CA GLY A 87 19.22 4.54 -2.79
C GLY A 87 19.51 5.68 -1.80
N GLY A 88 19.06 5.56 -0.55
CA GLY A 88 19.42 6.48 0.54
C GLY A 88 18.65 7.81 0.56
N GLY A 89 17.38 7.80 0.14
CA GLY A 89 16.50 8.98 0.12
C GLY A 89 15.39 8.96 1.17
N THR A 90 14.49 9.95 1.08
CA THR A 90 13.21 10.00 1.79
C THR A 90 12.20 10.78 0.95
N GLY A 91 10.93 10.43 1.07
CA GLY A 91 9.80 11.16 0.50
C GLY A 91 9.15 10.49 -0.70
N VAL A 92 7.97 10.99 -1.03
CA VAL A 92 7.13 10.51 -2.13
C VAL A 92 7.42 11.26 -3.43
N GLU A 93 7.47 10.54 -4.55
CA GLU A 93 7.51 11.10 -5.91
C GLU A 93 6.60 10.34 -6.87
N VAL A 94 6.16 11.01 -7.93
CA VAL A 94 5.32 10.38 -8.96
C VAL A 94 5.89 10.65 -10.35
N PHE A 95 6.31 9.61 -11.06
CA PHE A 95 6.74 9.71 -12.43
C PHE A 95 5.54 9.73 -13.39
N TYR A 96 5.65 10.54 -14.45
CA TYR A 96 4.63 10.66 -15.49
C TYR A 96 5.23 10.79 -16.88
N TYR A 97 4.47 10.39 -17.90
CA TYR A 97 4.80 10.68 -19.30
C TYR A 97 4.30 12.07 -19.71
N ASP A 98 3.00 12.33 -19.49
CA ASP A 98 2.30 13.58 -19.82
C ASP A 98 1.38 14.10 -18.69
N GLN A 99 1.10 13.29 -17.66
CA GLN A 99 0.18 13.60 -16.55
C GLN A 99 0.79 14.46 -15.43
N LYS A 100 1.39 15.62 -15.76
CA LYS A 100 2.13 16.45 -14.79
C LYS A 100 1.30 16.88 -13.58
N GLU A 101 0.10 17.41 -13.80
CA GLU A 101 -0.73 17.93 -12.71
C GLU A 101 -1.22 16.81 -11.80
N LEU A 102 -1.71 15.70 -12.38
CA LEU A 102 -2.11 14.52 -11.64
C LEU A 102 -0.98 13.99 -10.75
N ALA A 103 0.23 13.86 -11.32
CA ALA A 103 1.40 13.38 -10.59
C ALA A 103 1.77 14.28 -9.40
N ASN A 104 1.77 15.60 -9.60
CA ASN A 104 2.02 16.54 -8.51
C ASN A 104 0.93 16.50 -7.44
N ASN A 105 -0.34 16.40 -7.83
CA ASN A 105 -1.46 16.33 -6.90
C ASN A 105 -1.44 15.05 -6.07
N ILE A 106 -1.09 13.91 -6.67
CA ILE A 106 -0.91 12.65 -5.95
C ILE A 106 0.27 12.73 -4.98
N ALA A 107 1.45 13.17 -5.44
CA ALA A 107 2.62 13.31 -4.58
C ALA A 107 2.33 14.23 -3.39
N LYS A 108 1.64 15.35 -3.63
CA LYS A 108 1.21 16.26 -2.57
C LYS A 108 0.22 15.59 -1.62
N ALA A 109 -0.83 14.93 -2.12
CA ALA A 109 -1.86 14.34 -1.27
C ALA A 109 -1.30 13.23 -0.37
N ILE A 110 -0.37 12.42 -0.87
CA ILE A 110 0.35 11.41 -0.07
C ILE A 110 1.23 12.09 0.98
N SER A 111 1.98 13.12 0.60
CA SER A 111 2.81 13.89 1.53
C SER A 111 1.99 14.53 2.65
N ASP A 112 0.82 15.11 2.34
CA ASP A 112 -0.04 15.78 3.32
C ASP A 112 -0.54 14.80 4.41
N VAL A 113 -0.91 13.57 4.04
CA VAL A 113 -1.42 12.57 5.02
C VAL A 113 -0.29 11.86 5.77
N THR A 114 0.86 11.66 5.12
CA THR A 114 1.98 10.93 5.72
C THR A 114 2.90 11.81 6.56
N GLY A 115 3.12 13.06 6.14
CA GLY A 115 4.19 13.93 6.62
C GLY A 115 5.53 13.69 5.91
N LEU A 116 5.60 12.77 4.94
CA LEU A 116 6.82 12.51 4.18
C LEU A 116 7.14 13.69 3.27
N ARG A 117 8.43 13.88 2.96
CA ARG A 117 8.88 14.94 2.04
C ARG A 117 8.18 14.80 0.69
N ASN A 118 7.49 15.85 0.25
CA ASN A 118 6.96 15.93 -1.11
C ASN A 118 8.12 16.19 -2.10
N ARG A 119 8.39 15.25 -3.00
CA ARG A 119 9.39 15.40 -4.07
C ARG A 119 8.75 15.72 -5.42
N GLY A 120 7.42 15.80 -5.48
CA GLY A 120 6.64 16.23 -6.62
C GLY A 120 6.55 15.22 -7.76
N GLY A 121 5.91 15.66 -8.84
CA GLY A 121 5.81 14.93 -10.09
C GLY A 121 7.08 15.07 -10.93
N LYS A 122 7.57 13.98 -11.51
CA LYS A 122 8.76 13.95 -12.38
C LYS A 122 8.45 13.39 -13.76
N VAL A 123 8.76 14.15 -14.81
CA VAL A 123 8.62 13.64 -16.19
C VAL A 123 9.67 12.56 -16.43
N ASN A 124 9.25 11.40 -16.91
CA ASN A 124 10.17 10.36 -17.37
C ASN A 124 9.55 9.58 -18.55
N LYS A 125 10.03 9.89 -19.75
CA LYS A 125 9.55 9.27 -20.99
C LYS A 125 10.25 7.94 -21.32
N GLY A 126 11.22 7.52 -20.52
CA GLY A 126 11.99 6.29 -20.70
C GLY A 126 11.48 5.11 -19.89
N LEU A 127 10.69 5.34 -18.83
CA LEU A 127 10.14 4.24 -18.02
C LEU A 127 9.17 3.41 -18.86
N TYR A 128 9.42 2.11 -18.93
CA TYR A 128 8.78 1.23 -19.90
C TYR A 128 7.24 1.24 -19.78
N VAL A 129 6.71 1.14 -18.56
CA VAL A 129 5.26 1.16 -18.34
C VAL A 129 4.63 2.50 -18.72
N LEU A 130 5.32 3.63 -18.49
CA LEU A 130 4.84 4.95 -18.89
C LEU A 130 4.90 5.17 -20.40
N ALA A 131 5.92 4.60 -21.06
CA ALA A 131 6.17 4.81 -22.48
C ALA A 131 5.42 3.85 -23.40
N ARG A 132 4.95 2.70 -22.88
CA ARG A 132 4.42 1.59 -23.69
C ARG A 132 2.96 1.23 -23.39
N THR A 133 2.35 1.76 -22.33
CA THR A 133 0.89 1.71 -22.21
C THR A 133 0.25 2.63 -23.27
N ASN A 134 -0.95 2.26 -23.73
CA ASN A 134 -1.68 2.99 -24.75
C ASN A 134 -2.64 4.05 -24.20
N ALA A 135 -2.71 4.20 -22.87
CA ALA A 135 -3.49 5.19 -22.13
C ALA A 135 -2.58 5.97 -21.17
N PRO A 136 -3.03 7.13 -20.62
CA PRO A 136 -2.30 7.85 -19.58
C PRO A 136 -1.83 6.94 -18.45
N ALA A 137 -0.57 7.09 -18.06
CA ALA A 137 0.05 6.30 -17.01
C ALA A 137 0.86 7.16 -16.03
N ILE A 138 0.88 6.73 -14.77
CA ILE A 138 1.72 7.26 -13.70
C ILE A 138 2.40 6.13 -12.94
N LEU A 139 3.59 6.40 -12.41
CA LEU A 139 4.32 5.48 -11.55
C LEU A 139 4.59 6.19 -10.22
N ILE A 140 4.02 5.67 -9.14
CA ILE A 140 4.08 6.26 -7.81
C ILE A 140 5.17 5.56 -7.02
N GLU A 141 6.19 6.30 -6.64
CA GLU A 141 7.18 5.90 -5.63
C GLU A 141 6.68 6.39 -4.28
N LEU A 142 6.06 5.49 -3.50
CA LEU A 142 5.31 5.85 -2.27
C LEU A 142 6.23 6.44 -1.17
N GLY A 143 7.49 6.04 -1.16
CA GLY A 143 8.55 6.43 -0.24
C GLY A 143 9.80 5.58 -0.51
N PHE A 144 10.81 5.66 0.36
CA PHE A 144 12.04 4.88 0.21
C PHE A 144 12.03 3.61 1.07
N ILE A 145 12.13 2.43 0.46
CA ILE A 145 12.10 1.14 1.16
C ILE A 145 13.32 0.92 2.06
N ASP A 146 14.46 1.51 1.70
CA ASP A 146 15.70 1.48 2.49
C ASP A 146 15.74 2.58 3.56
N ASN A 147 14.68 3.37 3.70
CA ASN A 147 14.50 4.32 4.78
C ASN A 147 13.47 3.81 5.80
N ALA A 148 13.97 3.40 6.98
CA ALA A 148 13.13 2.82 8.02
C ALA A 148 12.03 3.77 8.53
N SER A 149 12.26 5.08 8.49
CA SER A 149 11.25 6.07 8.88
C SER A 149 10.14 6.19 7.84
N ASP A 150 10.48 6.23 6.55
CA ASP A 150 9.49 6.23 5.47
C ASP A 150 8.61 4.97 5.56
N MET A 151 9.24 3.80 5.71
CA MET A 151 8.51 2.53 5.82
C MET A 151 7.62 2.48 7.05
N SER A 152 8.11 2.89 8.22
CA SER A 152 7.27 2.94 9.43
C SER A 152 6.02 3.82 9.23
N ILE A 153 6.18 4.99 8.60
CA ILE A 153 5.07 5.90 8.32
C ILE A 153 4.09 5.27 7.30
N LEU A 154 4.61 4.70 6.21
CA LEU A 154 3.79 4.09 5.16
C LEU A 154 3.00 2.89 5.66
N MET A 155 3.59 2.03 6.48
CA MET A 155 2.90 0.87 7.04
C MET A 155 1.79 1.28 8.03
N ASN A 156 2.03 2.33 8.82
CA ASN A 156 1.03 2.85 9.76
C ASN A 156 -0.09 3.65 9.09
N LYS A 157 0.18 4.25 7.93
CA LYS A 157 -0.75 5.15 7.23
C LYS A 157 -1.20 4.65 5.85
N MET A 158 -1.13 3.33 5.64
CA MET A 158 -1.36 2.70 4.34
C MET A 158 -2.75 3.04 3.79
N GLN A 159 -3.78 3.03 4.66
CA GLN A 159 -5.16 3.32 4.27
C GLN A 159 -5.35 4.80 3.92
N GLU A 160 -4.75 5.72 4.69
CA GLU A 160 -4.82 7.16 4.43
C GLU A 160 -4.13 7.52 3.12
N VAL A 161 -2.97 6.92 2.84
CA VAL A 161 -2.25 7.06 1.56
C VAL A 161 -3.13 6.61 0.40
N VAL A 162 -3.74 5.42 0.50
CA VAL A 162 -4.66 4.90 -0.52
C VAL A 162 -5.86 5.82 -0.71
N ASN A 163 -6.49 6.27 0.37
CA ASN A 163 -7.64 7.18 0.31
C ASN A 163 -7.27 8.51 -0.36
N ALA A 164 -6.08 9.04 -0.08
CA ALA A 164 -5.56 10.24 -0.72
C ALA A 164 -5.39 10.06 -2.24
N ILE A 165 -4.87 8.93 -2.69
CA ILE A 165 -4.76 8.59 -4.13
C ILE A 165 -6.16 8.53 -4.75
N VAL A 166 -7.10 7.79 -4.15
CA VAL A 166 -8.47 7.65 -4.66
C VAL A 166 -9.17 9.01 -4.76
N ARG A 167 -9.03 9.86 -3.74
CA ARG A 167 -9.61 11.22 -3.75
C ARG A 167 -9.07 12.06 -4.91
N VAL A 168 -7.76 12.03 -5.16
CA VAL A 168 -7.18 12.79 -6.28
C VAL A 168 -7.66 12.26 -7.63
N VAL A 169 -7.75 10.94 -7.80
CA VAL A 169 -8.13 10.30 -9.08
C VAL A 169 -9.62 10.41 -9.37
N THR A 170 -10.49 10.36 -8.35
CA THR A 170 -11.95 10.26 -8.53
C THR A 170 -12.71 11.49 -8.06
N SER A 171 -12.08 12.38 -7.29
CA SER A 171 -12.74 13.46 -6.55
C SER A 171 -13.82 12.99 -5.56
N LYS A 172 -13.81 11.70 -5.19
CA LYS A 172 -14.73 11.12 -4.20
C LYS A 172 -13.98 10.80 -2.91
N GLU A 173 -14.65 11.01 -1.78
CA GLU A 173 -14.14 10.59 -0.48
C GLU A 173 -14.41 9.11 -0.26
N VAL A 174 -13.38 8.38 0.18
CA VAL A 174 -13.55 7.01 0.67
C VAL A 174 -14.23 7.12 2.03
N GLN A 175 -15.47 6.63 2.12
CA GLN A 175 -16.21 6.61 3.37
C GLN A 175 -15.51 5.67 4.35
N VAL A 176 -14.78 6.24 5.31
CA VAL A 176 -14.22 5.50 6.42
C VAL A 176 -15.41 5.11 7.31
N LYS A 177 -15.82 3.83 7.25
CA LYS A 177 -16.79 3.32 8.23
C LYS A 177 -16.21 3.55 9.64
N SER A 178 -17.01 4.21 10.48
CA SER A 178 -16.64 4.79 11.79
C SER A 178 -16.00 3.83 12.78
N LYS A 179 -15.16 4.37 13.67
CA LYS A 179 -14.55 3.81 14.90
C LYS A 179 -14.17 2.34 14.81
N THR A 180 -12.88 2.09 14.67
CA THR A 180 -12.35 0.72 14.64
C THR A 180 -11.84 0.38 16.03
N LYS A 181 -12.13 -0.83 16.49
CA LYS A 181 -11.64 -1.30 17.78
C LYS A 181 -10.28 -1.93 17.58
N VAL A 182 -9.33 -1.59 18.45
CA VAL A 182 -8.02 -2.26 18.51
C VAL A 182 -7.93 -3.07 19.79
N ILE A 183 -7.26 -4.21 19.70
CA ILE A 183 -6.84 -4.99 20.85
C ILE A 183 -5.38 -4.66 21.13
N GLU A 184 -5.09 -4.27 22.37
CA GLU A 184 -3.73 -4.11 22.87
C GLU A 184 -3.43 -5.20 23.90
N THR A 185 -2.25 -5.81 23.78
CA THR A 185 -1.69 -6.76 24.74
C THR A 185 -0.22 -6.43 25.04
N GLY A 186 0.30 -6.86 26.19
CA GLY A 186 1.62 -6.44 26.67
C GLY A 186 2.30 -7.42 27.61
N GLY A 187 3.59 -7.19 27.87
CA GLY A 187 4.42 -8.14 28.63
C GLY A 187 4.77 -9.39 27.81
N LEU A 188 4.83 -9.25 26.48
CA LEU A 188 5.07 -10.37 25.59
C LEU A 188 6.53 -10.85 25.73
N ASN A 189 6.70 -12.12 26.08
CA ASN A 189 7.99 -12.80 25.98
C ASN A 189 8.30 -13.14 24.50
N PRO A 190 9.53 -13.58 24.15
CA PRO A 190 9.89 -13.87 22.75
C PRO A 190 8.96 -14.85 22.02
N GLN A 191 8.45 -15.86 22.72
CA GLN A 191 7.50 -16.82 22.13
C GLN A 191 6.15 -16.15 21.86
N ALA A 192 5.64 -15.36 22.80
CA ALA A 192 4.39 -14.64 22.62
C ALA A 192 4.47 -13.62 21.47
N ILE A 193 5.60 -12.93 21.32
CA ILE A 193 5.86 -12.05 20.18
C ILE A 193 5.77 -12.83 18.86
N LYS A 194 6.40 -14.01 18.80
CA LYS A 194 6.34 -14.88 17.63
C LYS A 194 4.90 -15.30 17.33
N ASP A 195 4.18 -15.82 18.33
CA ASP A 195 2.82 -16.32 18.17
C ASP A 195 1.85 -15.23 17.67
N VAL A 196 1.91 -14.03 18.25
CA VAL A 196 1.11 -12.88 17.81
C VAL A 196 1.48 -12.48 16.39
N SER A 197 2.78 -12.47 16.06
CA SER A 197 3.26 -12.12 14.72
C SER A 197 2.75 -13.11 13.68
N GLU A 198 2.87 -14.42 13.94
CA GLU A 198 2.38 -15.48 13.05
C GLU A 198 0.87 -15.41 12.87
N TYR A 199 0.12 -15.16 13.94
CA TYR A 199 -1.33 -15.03 13.86
C TYR A 199 -1.73 -13.84 12.97
N PHE A 200 -1.16 -12.65 13.19
CA PHE A 200 -1.47 -11.50 12.34
C PHE A 200 -1.06 -11.70 10.88
N LEU A 201 0.12 -12.25 10.63
CA LEU A 201 0.60 -12.53 9.28
C LEU A 201 -0.30 -13.55 8.55
N SER A 202 -0.74 -14.61 9.24
CA SER A 202 -1.63 -15.63 8.65
C SER A 202 -3.03 -15.11 8.29
N HIS A 203 -3.50 -14.06 8.98
CA HIS A 203 -4.79 -13.42 8.69
C HIS A 203 -4.66 -12.23 7.74
N GLY A 204 -3.44 -11.88 7.33
CA GLY A 204 -3.16 -10.67 6.56
C GLY A 204 -3.51 -9.39 7.30
N TRP A 205 -3.45 -9.42 8.63
CA TRP A 205 -3.71 -8.26 9.49
C TRP A 205 -2.41 -7.52 9.76
N TRP A 206 -2.48 -6.19 9.79
CA TRP A 206 -1.39 -5.38 10.30
C TRP A 206 -1.51 -5.22 11.81
N ALA A 207 -0.39 -5.01 12.48
CA ALA A 207 -0.33 -4.72 13.90
C ALA A 207 0.95 -3.96 14.23
N ASN A 208 0.91 -3.20 15.32
CA ASN A 208 2.05 -2.51 15.89
C ASN A 208 2.65 -3.33 17.03
N ILE A 209 3.80 -3.95 16.80
CA ILE A 209 4.62 -4.55 17.87
C ILE A 209 5.65 -3.52 18.33
N ARG A 210 5.56 -3.10 19.60
CA ARG A 210 6.41 -2.05 20.18
C ARG A 210 7.23 -2.62 21.34
N PHE A 211 8.53 -2.36 21.33
CA PHE A 211 9.46 -2.67 22.42
C PHE A 211 9.76 -1.40 23.20
N ARG A 212 9.51 -1.40 24.51
CA ARG A 212 9.80 -0.27 25.40
C ARG A 212 10.19 -0.80 26.77
N ASP A 213 11.27 -0.25 27.34
CA ASP A 213 11.74 -0.59 28.70
C ASP A 213 11.92 -2.11 28.93
N GLY A 214 12.40 -2.83 27.91
CA GLY A 214 12.60 -4.28 27.96
C GLY A 214 11.33 -5.14 27.81
N MET A 215 10.17 -4.52 27.58
CA MET A 215 8.88 -5.20 27.39
C MET A 215 8.37 -5.02 25.97
N ALA A 216 7.74 -6.06 25.42
CA ALA A 216 7.04 -6.00 24.15
C ALA A 216 5.52 -5.88 24.35
N THR A 217 4.90 -5.07 23.50
CA THR A 217 3.45 -4.87 23.38
C THR A 217 3.01 -5.07 21.94
N ALA A 218 1.77 -5.47 21.72
CA ALA A 218 1.18 -5.58 20.40
C ALA A 218 -0.18 -4.89 20.38
N GLU A 219 -0.45 -4.11 19.33
CA GLU A 219 -1.74 -3.46 19.08
C GLU A 219 -2.23 -3.81 17.67
N THR A 220 -3.45 -4.30 17.55
CA THR A 220 -4.02 -4.74 16.26
C THR A 220 -4.36 -3.57 15.35
N GLY A 221 -4.41 -3.84 14.05
CA GLY A 221 -4.68 -2.86 13.01
C GLY A 221 -6.13 -2.43 12.77
N GLY A 222 -6.87 -2.09 13.82
CA GLY A 222 -8.29 -1.70 13.71
C GLY A 222 -9.13 -2.86 13.18
N LEU A 223 -9.36 -3.86 14.03
CA LEU A 223 -10.16 -5.03 13.66
C LEU A 223 -11.65 -4.67 13.68
N ARG A 224 -12.42 -5.28 12.77
CA ARG A 224 -13.89 -5.12 12.70
C ARG A 224 -14.57 -6.42 13.07
N ASP A 225 -15.66 -6.30 13.82
CA ASP A 225 -16.67 -7.33 14.12
C ASP A 225 -16.09 -8.75 14.24
N GLU A 226 -16.18 -9.56 13.18
CA GLU A 226 -15.74 -10.96 13.18
C GLU A 226 -14.24 -11.14 13.42
N ALA A 227 -13.39 -10.28 12.83
CA ALA A 227 -11.95 -10.35 13.02
C ALA A 227 -11.55 -9.98 14.45
N LEU A 228 -12.27 -9.01 15.03
CA LEU A 228 -12.08 -8.61 16.43
C LEU A 228 -12.43 -9.76 17.38
N GLU A 229 -13.60 -10.38 17.17
CA GLU A 229 -14.07 -11.48 17.99
C GLU A 229 -13.25 -12.76 17.81
N ASP A 230 -12.75 -13.03 16.60
CA ASP A 230 -11.84 -14.15 16.35
C ASP A 230 -10.51 -13.97 17.11
N PHE A 231 -9.93 -12.76 17.08
CA PHE A 231 -8.71 -12.49 17.83
C PHE A 231 -8.92 -12.61 19.34
N LYS A 232 -10.02 -12.07 19.86
CA LYS A 232 -10.37 -12.20 21.28
C LYS A 232 -10.44 -13.66 21.69
N LYS A 233 -11.16 -14.50 20.93
CA LYS A 233 -11.22 -15.95 21.17
C LYS A 233 -9.84 -16.59 21.14
N TRP A 234 -8.99 -16.20 20.20
CA TRP A 234 -7.62 -16.70 20.11
C TRP A 234 -6.78 -16.36 21.35
N MET A 235 -6.95 -15.15 21.89
CA MET A 235 -6.31 -14.67 23.14
C MET A 235 -6.88 -15.39 24.37
N ASP A 236 -8.21 -15.49 24.48
CA ASP A 236 -8.92 -16.13 25.59
C ASP A 236 -8.55 -17.60 25.74
N ASN A 237 -8.46 -18.33 24.61
CA ASN A 237 -8.05 -19.73 24.59
C ASN A 237 -6.62 -19.97 25.11
N ARG A 238 -5.81 -18.91 25.20
CA ARG A 238 -4.44 -18.94 25.75
C ARG A 238 -4.36 -18.37 27.17
N GLY A 239 -5.46 -17.84 27.70
CA GLY A 239 -5.48 -17.13 28.98
C GLY A 239 -4.66 -15.84 28.97
N TRP A 240 -4.54 -15.20 27.81
CA TRP A 240 -3.73 -13.98 27.66
C TRP A 240 -4.55 -12.73 27.94
N TRP A 241 -3.95 -11.76 28.63
CA TRP A 241 -4.61 -10.48 28.89
C TRP A 241 -4.59 -9.59 27.64
N TYR A 242 -5.63 -8.79 27.49
CA TYR A 242 -5.70 -7.72 26.50
C TYR A 242 -6.68 -6.62 26.94
N GLN A 243 -6.65 -5.48 26.26
CA GLN A 243 -7.68 -4.43 26.36
C GLN A 243 -8.17 -3.98 24.99
N GLU A 244 -9.44 -3.62 24.92
CA GLU A 244 -10.06 -3.05 23.72
C GLU A 244 -10.03 -1.51 23.80
N LYS A 245 -9.64 -0.85 22.71
CA LYS A 245 -9.71 0.62 22.57
C LYS A 245 -10.46 1.01 21.30
N GLU A 246 -11.25 2.07 21.37
CA GLU A 246 -11.82 2.71 20.18
C GLU A 246 -10.81 3.68 19.57
N VAL A 247 -10.62 3.60 18.25
CA VAL A 247 -9.71 4.45 17.48
C VAL A 247 -10.38 4.97 16.21
#